data_AF-A0A6M1NRP1-F1
#
_entry.id   AF-A0A6M1NRP1-F1
#
_cell.length_a   1.000
_cell.length_b   1.000
_cell.length_c   1.000
_cell.angle_alpha   90.00
_cell.angle_beta   90.00
_cell.angle_gamma   90.00
#
_symmetry.space_group_name_H-M   'P 1'
#
loop_
_entity.id
_entity.type
_entity.pdbx_description
1 polymer ?
#
loop_
_entity_poly.entity_id
_entity_poly.type
_entity_poly.pdbx_seq_one_letter_code
_entity_poly.pdbx_strand_id
1 'polypeptide(L)'
;MITSFSLQNRNNTTPNVYKDFDIQTSVDGVNWVTHEFFSNSNRASGAMVDYSLANPLATKYVRLYFKNSLTGHAFMNLAEVNFSAYPEN
;
A
#
# COMPACT_ATOMS: atom_id res chain seq x y z
N MET A 1 7.30 13.99 -6.14
CA MET A 1 7.88 12.70 -5.69
C MET A 1 7.13 12.15 -4.48
N ILE A 2 6.61 10.92 -4.54
CA ILE A 2 5.93 10.26 -3.39
C ILE A 2 6.97 9.85 -2.35
N THR A 3 6.69 10.08 -1.08
CA THR A 3 7.62 9.83 0.05
C THR A 3 7.07 8.88 1.09
N SER A 4 5.75 8.88 1.25
CA SER A 4 5.04 7.96 2.13
C SER A 4 3.64 7.73 1.59
N PHE A 5 3.01 6.69 2.12
CA PHE A 5 1.61 6.42 1.88
C PHE A 5 0.98 5.86 3.16
N SER A 6 -0.32 5.93 3.24
CA SER A 6 -1.07 5.39 4.36
C SER A 6 -2.31 4.66 3.89
N LEU A 7 -2.56 3.55 4.58
CA LEU A 7 -3.57 2.56 4.21
C LEU A 7 -4.51 2.34 5.39
N GLN A 8 -5.79 2.59 5.17
CA GLN A 8 -6.80 2.43 6.21
C GLN A 8 -7.44 1.05 6.16
N ASN A 9 -7.39 0.32 7.27
CA ASN A 9 -8.17 -0.90 7.45
C ASN A 9 -9.67 -0.60 7.34
N ARG A 10 -10.47 -1.53 6.80
CA ARG A 10 -11.93 -1.37 6.74
C ARG A 10 -12.51 -1.09 8.13
N ASN A 11 -13.47 -0.17 8.21
CA ASN A 11 -14.02 0.33 9.47
C ASN A 11 -15.09 -0.57 10.12
N ASN A 12 -15.55 -1.63 9.46
CA ASN A 12 -16.66 -2.45 9.95
C ASN A 12 -16.30 -3.92 10.25
N THR A 13 -15.13 -4.40 9.81
CA THR A 13 -14.74 -5.80 9.91
C THR A 13 -13.21 -5.93 9.93
N THR A 14 -12.69 -6.80 10.80
CA THR A 14 -11.28 -7.20 10.87
C THR A 14 -10.87 -8.42 10.02
N PRO A 15 -11.76 -9.36 9.62
CA PRO A 15 -11.34 -10.41 8.69
C PRO A 15 -11.00 -9.81 7.32
N ASN A 16 -9.93 -10.31 6.69
CA ASN A 16 -9.43 -9.87 5.38
C ASN A 16 -8.62 -8.56 5.36
N VAL A 17 -8.09 -8.08 6.49
CA VAL A 17 -7.10 -6.99 6.46
C VAL A 17 -5.87 -7.43 5.65
N TYR A 18 -5.35 -6.56 4.79
CA TYR A 18 -4.14 -6.82 4.01
C TYR A 18 -2.93 -7.11 4.93
N LYS A 19 -2.02 -7.99 4.49
CA LYS A 19 -0.81 -8.33 5.25
C LYS A 19 0.44 -8.01 4.45
N ASP A 20 0.85 -8.89 3.55
CA ASP A 20 2.08 -8.74 2.77
C ASP A 20 1.75 -8.05 1.44
N PHE A 21 2.49 -7.00 1.09
CA PHE A 21 2.26 -6.24 -0.14
C PHE A 21 3.51 -5.51 -0.59
N ASP A 22 3.54 -5.15 -1.87
CA ASP A 22 4.64 -4.41 -2.48
C ASP A 22 4.14 -3.08 -3.02
N ILE A 23 5.01 -2.08 -3.02
CA ILE A 23 4.85 -0.92 -3.88
C ILE A 23 5.62 -1.18 -5.17
N GLN A 24 4.91 -1.09 -6.30
CA GLN A 24 5.46 -1.28 -7.64
C GLN A 24 5.33 0.00 -8.45
N THR A 25 6.26 0.21 -9.35
CA THR A 25 6.28 1.39 -10.23
C THR A 25 6.27 0.99 -11.69
N SER A 26 5.79 1.91 -12.52
CA SER A 26 5.78 1.75 -13.96
C SER A 26 5.82 3.11 -14.66
N VAL A 27 6.52 3.18 -15.78
CA VAL A 27 6.55 4.36 -16.66
C VAL A 27 5.47 4.29 -17.76
N ASP A 28 4.95 3.09 -18.04
CA ASP A 28 4.02 2.82 -19.14
C ASP A 28 2.67 2.22 -18.68
N GLY A 29 2.54 1.86 -17.40
CA GLY A 29 1.36 1.22 -16.82
C GLY A 29 1.22 -0.27 -17.14
N VAL A 30 2.15 -0.85 -17.90
CA VAL A 30 2.11 -2.24 -18.39
C VAL A 30 3.23 -3.06 -17.77
N ASN A 31 4.46 -2.56 -17.79
CA ASN A 31 5.64 -3.19 -17.21
C ASN A 31 5.85 -2.68 -15.80
N TRP A 32 5.84 -3.58 -14.82
CA TRP A 32 5.90 -3.24 -13.40
C TRP A 32 7.18 -3.78 -12.76
N VAL A 33 7.82 -2.94 -11.96
CA VAL A 33 9.00 -3.29 -11.15
C VAL A 33 8.67 -3.08 -9.68
N THR A 34 8.99 -4.06 -8.84
CA THR A 34 8.87 -3.89 -7.38
C THR A 34 9.93 -2.92 -6.87
N HIS A 35 9.48 -1.90 -6.14
CA HIS A 35 10.34 -0.89 -5.52
C HIS A 35 10.65 -1.22 -4.06
N GLU A 36 9.62 -1.55 -3.27
CA GLU A 36 9.79 -1.85 -1.85
C GLU A 36 8.73 -2.85 -1.36
N PHE A 37 9.06 -3.59 -0.30
CA PHE A 37 8.23 -4.63 0.30
C PHE A 37 7.74 -4.18 1.67
N PHE A 38 6.47 -4.45 1.99
CA PHE A 38 5.86 -4.08 3.25
C PHE A 38 5.03 -5.23 3.84
N SER A 39 4.84 -5.16 5.16
CA SER A 39 3.95 -6.05 5.89
C SER A 39 3.14 -5.27 6.91
N ASN A 40 1.85 -5.54 6.98
CA ASN A 40 0.95 -5.04 8.01
C ASN A 40 0.69 -6.12 9.06
N SER A 41 0.67 -5.76 10.33
CA SER A 41 0.24 -6.61 11.44
C SER A 41 -0.95 -6.02 12.21
N ASN A 42 -1.39 -4.80 11.87
CA ASN A 42 -2.46 -4.10 12.55
C ASN A 42 -3.84 -4.67 12.16
N ARG A 43 -4.58 -5.18 13.15
CA ARG A 43 -5.90 -5.79 12.99
C ARG A 43 -7.06 -4.88 13.41
N ALA A 44 -6.80 -3.67 13.89
CA ALA A 44 -7.84 -2.78 14.38
C ALA A 44 -8.68 -2.24 13.21
N SER A 45 -10.02 -2.33 13.36
CA SER A 45 -10.97 -1.77 12.39
C SER A 45 -10.77 -0.28 12.24
N GLY A 46 -10.73 0.22 11.01
CA GLY A 46 -10.59 1.66 10.74
C GLY A 46 -9.20 2.24 11.04
N ALA A 47 -8.24 1.42 11.49
CA ALA A 47 -6.89 1.89 11.77
C ALA A 47 -6.20 2.38 10.49
N MET A 48 -5.62 3.57 10.58
CA MET A 48 -4.72 4.11 9.58
C MET A 48 -3.31 3.61 9.86
N VAL A 49 -2.65 3.02 8.86
CA VAL A 49 -1.26 2.56 8.99
C VAL A 49 -0.40 3.33 7.99
N ASP A 50 0.62 4.00 8.50
CA ASP A 50 1.55 4.81 7.71
C ASP A 50 2.78 3.97 7.31
N TYR A 51 3.21 4.16 6.06
CA TYR A 51 4.39 3.53 5.48
C TYR A 51 5.27 4.59 4.84
N SER A 52 6.48 4.74 5.35
CA SER A 52 7.51 5.60 4.75
C SER A 52 8.28 4.81 3.71
N LEU A 53 8.57 5.44 2.57
CA LEU A 53 9.44 4.85 1.56
C LEU A 53 10.90 5.11 1.93
N ALA A 54 11.74 4.08 1.83
CA ALA A 54 13.18 4.25 2.03
C ALA A 54 13.79 5.19 0.99
N ASN A 55 13.26 5.14 -0.24
CA ASN A 55 13.64 6.02 -1.35
C ASN A 55 12.38 6.65 -1.97
N PRO A 56 12.29 8.00 -2.07
CA PRO A 56 11.18 8.67 -2.71
C PRO A 56 10.97 8.23 -4.17
N LEU A 57 9.72 8.18 -4.59
CA LEU A 57 9.31 7.73 -5.93
C LEU A 57 9.03 8.91 -6.86
N ALA A 58 9.77 8.94 -7.98
CA ALA A 58 9.48 9.76 -9.15
C ALA A 58 9.04 8.83 -10.29
N THR A 59 7.73 8.67 -10.47
CA THR A 59 7.18 7.77 -11.49
C THR A 59 5.80 8.22 -11.93
N LYS A 60 5.34 7.73 -13.09
CA LYS A 60 4.02 8.05 -13.63
C LYS A 60 2.91 7.16 -13.05
N TYR A 61 3.22 5.91 -12.76
CA TYR A 61 2.26 4.95 -12.23
C TYR A 61 2.82 4.23 -11.01
N VAL A 62 1.98 4.12 -9.99
CA VAL A 62 2.23 3.34 -8.78
C VAL A 62 1.14 2.28 -8.64
N ARG A 63 1.53 1.11 -8.13
CA ARG A 63 0.61 0.02 -7.78
C ARG A 63 0.95 -0.50 -6.39
N LEU A 64 -0.08 -0.66 -5.56
CA LEU A 64 0.00 -1.45 -4.34
C LEU A 64 -0.39 -2.89 -4.70
N TYR A 65 0.58 -3.81 -4.66
CA TYR A 65 0.39 -5.20 -5.04
C TYR A 65 0.22 -6.07 -3.79
N PHE A 66 -1.02 -6.26 -3.37
CA PHE A 66 -1.37 -7.08 -2.21
C PHE A 66 -1.26 -8.57 -2.51
N LYS A 67 -0.54 -9.30 -1.66
CA LYS A 67 -0.24 -10.74 -1.85
C LYS A 67 -1.16 -11.63 -1.04
N ASN A 68 -1.50 -11.22 0.17
CA ASN A 68 -2.32 -11.99 1.09
C ASN A 68 -3.00 -11.11 2.15
N SER A 69 -3.93 -11.71 2.88
CA SER A 69 -4.56 -11.12 4.05
C SER A 69 -4.00 -11.70 5.35
N LEU A 70 -4.19 -10.99 6.46
CA LEU A 70 -3.77 -11.39 7.81
C LEU A 70 -4.40 -12.71 8.31
N THR A 71 -5.42 -13.20 7.62
CA THR A 71 -6.12 -14.45 7.93
C THR A 71 -6.03 -15.48 6.80
N GLY A 72 -5.20 -15.24 5.77
CA GLY A 72 -4.95 -16.19 4.68
C GLY A 72 -6.11 -16.35 3.68
N HIS A 73 -7.11 -15.46 3.71
CA HIS A 73 -8.17 -15.46 2.71
C HIS A 73 -7.67 -14.94 1.36
N ALA A 74 -8.29 -15.44 0.28
CA ALA A 74 -7.97 -15.08 -1.11
C ALA A 74 -8.33 -13.64 -1.50
N PHE A 75 -9.13 -12.96 -0.69
CA PHE A 75 -9.52 -11.57 -0.86
C PHE A 75 -9.07 -10.75 0.36
N MET A 76 -8.89 -9.45 0.14
CA MET A 76 -8.57 -8.48 1.17
C MET A 76 -9.55 -7.30 1.14
N ASN A 77 -9.61 -6.55 2.23
CA ASN A 77 -10.33 -5.28 2.32
C ASN A 77 -9.38 -4.11 2.67
N LEU A 78 -9.75 -2.93 2.18
CA LEU A 78 -9.09 -1.67 2.44
C LEU A 78 -10.14 -0.56 2.32
N ALA A 79 -10.15 0.39 3.24
CA ALA A 79 -11.07 1.52 3.17
C ALA A 79 -10.50 2.66 2.32
N GLU A 80 -9.26 3.05 2.59
CA GLU A 80 -8.66 4.24 1.99
C GLU A 80 -7.18 4.03 1.67
N VAL A 81 -6.72 4.78 0.66
CA VAL A 81 -5.31 4.92 0.28
C VAL A 81 -5.01 6.40 0.20
N ASN A 82 -3.98 6.85 0.91
CA ASN A 82 -3.47 8.21 0.83
C ASN A 82 -2.00 8.19 0.44
N PHE A 83 -1.58 9.13 -0.40
CA PHE A 83 -0.19 9.32 -0.78
C PHE A 83 0.27 10.70 -0.34
N SER A 84 1.46 10.76 0.25
CA SER A 84 2.16 12.01 0.54
C SER A 84 3.31 12.18 -0.45
N ALA A 85 3.45 13.38 -1.00
CA ALA A 85 4.47 13.69 -1.98
C ALA A 85 5.01 15.10 -1.80
N TYR A 86 6.29 15.29 -2.12
CA TYR A 86 6.83 16.63 -2.38
C TYR A 86 6.44 17.10 -3.79
N PRO A 87 6.21 18.41 -3.97
CA PRO A 87 6.12 19.01 -5.31
C PRO A 87 7.37 18.65 -6.13
N GLU A 88 7.20 18.48 -7.43
CA GLU A 88 8.36 18.43 -8.33
C GLU A 88 8.85 19.87 -8.51
N ASN A 89 10.15 20.08 -8.27
CA ASN A 89 10.82 21.38 -8.45
C ASN A 89 10.97 21.72 -9.93
#